data_AF-A0A6G7XHE2-F1
#
_entry.id   AF-A0A6G7XHE2-F1
#
_cell.length_a   1.000
_cell.length_b   1.000
_cell.length_c   1.000
_cell.angle_alpha   90.00
_cell.angle_beta   90.00
_cell.angle_gamma   90.00
#
_symmetry.space_group_name_H-M   'P 1'
#
loop_
_entity.id
_entity.type
_entity.pdbx_description
1 polymer ?
#
loop_
_entity_poly.entity_id
_entity_poly.type
_entity_poly.pdbx_seq_one_letter_code
_entity_poly.pdbx_strand_id
1 'polypeptide(L)'
;MAERMNEGSALFAPDIVSIWIGIFADESALRAYLEPVYTDDGDTRSDFRADFDIDYDDDFAEADLSTNLVEQLPQHSYGSTIDAAALADIRRYPSANALLLLYNIDASAFQNHPGRMTLLGTYAYSPTTPDLSRYY
;
A
#
# COMPACT_ATOMS: atom_id res chain seq x y z
N MET A 1 28.32 -22.60 -3.20
CA MET A 1 28.16 -21.15 -3.00
C MET A 1 26.71 -20.95 -2.59
N ALA A 2 26.49 -20.45 -1.38
CA ALA A 2 25.15 -20.24 -0.85
C ALA A 2 24.53 -19.02 -1.55
N GLU A 3 23.38 -19.24 -2.18
CA GLU A 3 22.53 -18.21 -2.74
C GLU A 3 22.13 -17.27 -1.60
N ARG A 4 22.56 -16.01 -1.68
CA ARG A 4 22.06 -14.96 -0.80
C ARG A 4 20.65 -14.65 -1.26
N MET A 5 19.67 -15.32 -0.64
CA MET A 5 18.27 -14.90 -0.74
C MET A 5 18.19 -13.48 -0.19
N ASN A 6 17.81 -12.55 -1.06
CA ASN A 6 17.74 -11.13 -0.78
C ASN A 6 16.67 -10.89 0.29
N GLU A 7 17.08 -10.32 1.43
CA GLU A 7 16.17 -9.83 2.47
C GLU A 7 15.54 -8.52 1.96
N GLY A 8 14.42 -8.62 1.24
CA GLY A 8 13.75 -7.45 0.67
C GLY A 8 13.12 -7.75 -0.69
N SER A 9 12.03 -8.49 -0.71
CA SER A 9 11.15 -8.60 -1.87
C SER A 9 9.77 -8.86 -1.31
N ALA A 10 8.87 -7.88 -1.39
CA ALA A 10 7.46 -8.15 -1.15
C ALA A 10 7.04 -9.35 -1.99
N LEU A 11 6.39 -10.32 -1.36
CA LEU A 11 5.96 -11.52 -2.05
C LEU A 11 4.60 -11.23 -2.65
N PHE A 12 4.46 -11.45 -3.96
CA PHE A 12 3.15 -11.45 -4.60
C PHE A 12 2.24 -12.43 -3.84
N ALA A 13 1.11 -11.92 -3.34
CA ALA A 13 0.18 -12.64 -2.50
C ALA A 13 -1.25 -12.29 -2.93
N PRO A 14 -1.92 -13.14 -3.72
CA PRO A 14 -3.24 -12.82 -4.25
C PRO A 14 -4.26 -12.59 -3.14
N ASP A 15 -5.21 -11.69 -3.38
CA ASP A 15 -6.30 -11.33 -2.47
C ASP A 15 -5.83 -10.76 -1.11
N ILE A 16 -4.56 -10.35 -1.03
CA ILE A 16 -3.97 -9.64 0.10
C ILE A 16 -3.68 -8.19 -0.30
N VAL A 17 -4.03 -7.27 0.59
CA VAL A 17 -3.64 -5.86 0.49
C VAL A 17 -2.74 -5.49 1.67
N SER A 18 -1.61 -4.88 1.36
CA SER A 18 -0.77 -4.21 2.35
C SER A 18 -1.21 -2.77 2.49
N ILE A 19 -1.61 -2.36 3.69
CA ILE A 19 -2.04 -1.00 3.97
C ILE A 19 -0.95 -0.27 4.73
N TRP A 20 -0.59 0.89 4.22
CA TRP A 20 0.41 1.78 4.77
C TRP A 20 -0.22 3.13 5.10
N ILE A 21 0.27 3.74 6.18
CA ILE A 21 -0.19 5.05 6.64
C ILE A 21 0.98 6.00 6.84
N GLY A 22 0.75 7.30 6.66
CA GLY A 22 1.78 8.31 6.86
C GLY A 22 1.22 9.68 7.21
N ILE A 23 2.13 10.63 7.43
CA ILE A 23 1.80 12.04 7.66
C ILE A 23 2.51 12.89 6.61
N PHE A 24 1.73 13.56 5.76
CA PHE A 24 2.24 14.41 4.69
C PHE A 24 1.62 15.81 4.75
N ALA A 25 2.32 16.80 4.23
CA ALA A 25 1.85 18.18 4.23
C ALA A 25 0.63 18.39 3.32
N ASP A 26 0.66 17.77 2.14
CA ASP A 26 -0.32 17.89 1.07
C ASP A 26 -0.18 16.75 0.06
N GLU A 27 -1.12 16.65 -0.88
CA GLU A 27 -1.15 15.62 -1.93
C GLU A 27 0.12 15.63 -2.79
N SER A 28 0.71 16.80 -3.08
CA SER A 28 1.93 16.89 -3.87
C SER A 28 3.11 16.26 -3.14
N ALA A 29 3.19 16.42 -1.82
CA ALA A 29 4.23 15.81 -0.99
C ALA A 29 4.09 14.28 -0.93
N LEU A 30 2.85 13.77 -0.83
CA LEU A 30 2.58 12.33 -0.90
C LEU A 30 2.96 11.79 -2.28
N ARG A 31 2.50 12.45 -3.35
CA ARG A 31 2.78 12.05 -4.73
C ARG A 31 4.28 12.02 -5.01
N ALA A 32 5.02 13.07 -4.65
CA ALA A 32 6.47 13.11 -4.84
C ALA A 32 7.22 12.00 -4.10
N TYR A 33 6.67 11.51 -2.97
CA TYR A 33 7.26 10.40 -2.22
C TYR A 33 6.99 9.03 -2.86
N LEU A 34 5.86 8.87 -3.56
CA LEU A 34 5.46 7.61 -4.22
C LEU A 34 5.88 7.52 -5.68
N GLU A 35 5.98 8.67 -6.37
CA GLU A 35 6.20 8.73 -7.81
C GLU A 35 7.65 8.33 -8.15
N PRO A 36 7.83 7.40 -9.10
CA PRO A 36 9.16 7.01 -9.52
C PRO A 36 9.92 8.19 -10.15
N VAL A 37 11.19 8.36 -9.75
CA VAL A 37 12.10 9.33 -10.38
C VAL A 37 13.05 8.59 -11.32
N TYR A 38 13.08 9.01 -12.57
CA TYR A 38 14.07 8.53 -13.55
C TYR A 38 15.44 9.13 -13.21
N THR A 39 16.41 8.25 -12.97
CA THR A 39 17.81 8.62 -12.86
C THR A 39 18.47 8.66 -14.24
N ASP A 40 19.59 9.37 -14.36
CA ASP A 40 20.37 9.47 -15.61
C ASP A 40 20.89 8.10 -16.10
N ASP A 41 21.02 7.14 -15.17
CA ASP A 41 21.38 5.74 -15.44
C ASP A 41 20.19 4.88 -15.92
N GLY A 42 18.99 5.46 -16.06
CA GLY A 42 17.78 4.76 -16.50
C GLY A 42 17.13 3.88 -15.43
N ASP A 43 17.59 3.96 -14.18
CA ASP A 43 16.93 3.34 -13.03
C ASP A 43 15.80 4.26 -12.53
N THR A 44 14.72 3.65 -12.05
CA THR A 44 13.47 4.33 -11.73
C THR A 44 13.04 3.89 -10.34
N ARG A 45 13.26 4.75 -9.34
CA ARG A 45 12.94 4.44 -7.93
C ARG A 45 12.26 5.62 -7.26
N SER A 46 11.21 5.37 -6.50
CA SER A 46 10.58 6.37 -5.63
C SER A 46 11.19 6.33 -4.23
N ASP A 47 10.99 7.40 -3.45
CA ASP A 47 11.43 7.45 -2.06
C ASP A 47 10.81 6.29 -1.24
N PHE A 48 9.54 5.95 -1.48
CA PHE A 48 8.90 4.80 -0.82
C PHE A 48 9.59 3.48 -1.16
N ARG A 49 9.88 3.21 -2.43
CA ARG A 49 10.63 2.00 -2.83
C ARG A 49 12.05 2.00 -2.25
N ALA A 50 12.65 3.16 -2.02
CA ALA A 50 13.95 3.29 -1.36
C ALA A 50 13.88 3.01 0.14
N ASP A 51 12.90 3.58 0.85
CA ASP A 51 12.73 3.41 2.30
C ASP A 51 12.51 1.94 2.69
N PHE A 52 11.84 1.14 1.85
CA PHE A 52 11.46 -0.22 2.18
C PHE A 52 12.11 -1.31 1.32
N ASP A 53 12.98 -0.97 0.37
CA ASP A 53 13.54 -1.95 -0.59
C ASP A 53 12.49 -2.90 -1.17
N ILE A 54 11.35 -2.31 -1.55
CA ILE A 54 10.17 -3.01 -2.06
C ILE A 54 10.00 -2.69 -3.54
N ASP A 55 9.67 -3.70 -4.32
CA ASP A 55 9.27 -3.55 -5.71
C ASP A 55 7.83 -4.03 -5.90
N TYR A 56 7.05 -3.26 -6.65
CA TYR A 56 5.65 -3.52 -6.95
C TYR A 56 5.26 -2.84 -8.26
N ASP A 57 4.17 -3.32 -8.86
CA ASP A 57 3.58 -2.71 -10.05
C ASP A 57 2.65 -1.57 -9.63
N ASP A 58 2.87 -0.37 -10.18
CA ASP A 58 2.09 0.82 -9.85
C ASP A 58 0.61 0.68 -10.23
N ASP A 59 0.26 -0.22 -11.17
CA ASP A 59 -1.13 -0.53 -11.51
C ASP A 59 -1.88 -1.24 -10.35
N PHE A 60 -1.15 -1.81 -9.39
CA PHE A 60 -1.69 -2.43 -8.18
C PHE A 60 -1.52 -1.55 -6.93
N ALA A 61 -1.18 -0.27 -7.11
CA ALA A 61 -1.04 0.69 -6.02
C ALA A 61 -2.13 1.77 -6.10
N GLU A 62 -2.75 2.06 -4.95
CA GLU A 62 -3.63 3.20 -4.78
C GLU A 62 -3.19 4.02 -3.58
N ALA A 63 -3.18 5.35 -3.69
CA ALA A 63 -2.83 6.23 -2.58
C ALA A 63 -3.72 7.47 -2.56
N ASP A 64 -4.01 7.96 -1.36
CA ASP A 64 -4.84 9.14 -1.16
C ASP A 64 -4.45 9.90 0.12
N LEU A 65 -4.68 11.21 0.12
CA LEU A 65 -4.51 12.07 1.29
C LEU A 65 -5.89 12.50 1.80
N SER A 66 -6.23 12.10 3.02
CA SER A 66 -7.52 12.43 3.62
C SER A 66 -7.41 12.77 5.09
N THR A 67 -8.28 13.68 5.54
CA THR A 67 -8.43 14.01 6.97
C THR A 67 -9.20 12.93 7.73
N ASN A 68 -9.80 11.97 7.03
CA ASN A 68 -10.53 10.85 7.62
C ASN A 68 -10.26 9.54 6.86
N LEU A 69 -9.16 8.88 7.23
CA LEU A 69 -8.74 7.62 6.59
C LEU A 69 -9.76 6.47 6.76
N VAL A 70 -10.59 6.51 7.81
CA VAL A 70 -11.64 5.50 8.04
C VAL A 70 -12.75 5.62 7.00
N GLU A 71 -13.12 6.84 6.63
CA GLU A 71 -14.11 7.09 5.56
C GLU A 71 -13.50 6.97 4.16
N GLN A 72 -12.18 7.20 4.05
CA GLN A 72 -11.46 7.10 2.79
C GLN A 72 -11.24 5.66 2.34
N LEU A 73 -10.88 4.74 3.27
CA LEU A 73 -10.55 3.35 2.91
C LEU A 73 -11.60 2.71 1.98
N PRO A 74 -12.93 2.79 2.25
CA PRO A 74 -13.94 2.18 1.39
C PRO A 74 -14.09 2.78 -0.02
N GLN A 75 -13.50 3.95 -0.29
CA GLN A 75 -13.57 4.62 -1.60
C GLN A 75 -12.55 4.06 -2.61
N HIS A 76 -11.56 3.29 -2.15
CA HIS A 76 -10.60 2.59 -3.00
C HIS A 76 -11.23 1.38 -3.71
N SER A 77 -10.60 0.89 -4.79
CA SER A 77 -11.20 -0.11 -5.71
C SER A 77 -11.81 -1.33 -5.01
N TYR A 78 -11.14 -1.83 -3.97
CA TYR A 78 -11.63 -2.94 -3.15
C TYR A 78 -11.81 -2.56 -1.68
N GLY A 79 -11.76 -1.26 -1.36
CA GLY A 79 -11.78 -0.73 -0.01
C GLY A 79 -12.95 -1.23 0.85
N SER A 80 -14.11 -1.40 0.23
CA SER A 80 -15.33 -1.88 0.90
C SER A 80 -15.34 -3.38 1.22
N THR A 81 -14.42 -4.16 0.65
CA THR A 81 -14.31 -5.62 0.87
C THR A 81 -13.08 -6.01 1.70
N ILE A 82 -12.23 -5.05 2.05
CA ILE A 82 -11.10 -5.25 2.96
C ILE A 82 -11.61 -5.64 4.35
N ASP A 83 -10.91 -6.57 5.00
CA ASP A 83 -11.22 -7.02 6.36
C ASP A 83 -11.45 -5.83 7.32
N ALA A 84 -12.53 -5.89 8.09
CA ALA A 84 -12.93 -4.83 9.02
C ALA A 84 -11.88 -4.53 10.11
N ALA A 85 -10.95 -5.45 10.37
CA ALA A 85 -9.79 -5.22 11.23
C ALA A 85 -8.95 -4.00 10.77
N ALA A 86 -8.86 -3.75 9.45
CA ALA A 86 -8.14 -2.61 8.90
C ALA A 86 -8.67 -1.28 9.44
N LEU A 87 -10.00 -1.11 9.51
CA LEU A 87 -10.61 0.11 10.06
C LEU A 87 -10.33 0.28 11.56
N ALA A 88 -10.22 -0.83 12.31
CA ALA A 88 -9.87 -0.78 13.72
C ALA A 88 -8.40 -0.37 13.92
N ASP A 89 -7.50 -0.83 13.05
CA ASP A 89 -6.09 -0.50 13.10
C ASP A 89 -5.83 0.95 12.65
N ILE A 90 -6.50 1.43 11.59
CA ILE A 90 -6.41 2.85 11.16
C ILE A 90 -6.75 3.80 12.32
N ARG A 91 -7.80 3.49 13.10
CA ARG A 91 -8.23 4.33 14.24
C ARG A 91 -7.17 4.50 15.33
N ARG A 92 -6.14 3.65 15.38
CA ARG A 92 -5.01 3.78 16.31
C ARG A 92 -4.05 4.90 15.93
N TYR A 93 -4.18 5.47 14.73
CA TYR A 93 -3.31 6.51 14.18
C TYR A 93 -4.09 7.77 13.80
N PRO A 94 -4.66 8.50 14.77
CA PRO A 94 -5.54 9.63 14.51
C PRO A 94 -4.85 10.85 13.86
N SER A 95 -3.52 10.89 13.84
CA SER A 95 -2.74 11.95 13.18
C SER A 95 -2.32 11.60 11.75
N ALA A 96 -2.49 10.34 11.32
CA ALA A 96 -2.18 9.93 9.97
C ALA A 96 -3.18 10.55 8.99
N ASN A 97 -2.69 11.00 7.84
CA ASN A 97 -3.50 11.62 6.80
C ASN A 97 -3.21 11.10 5.39
N ALA A 98 -2.31 10.13 5.25
CA ALA A 98 -2.05 9.45 3.98
C ALA A 98 -2.33 7.95 4.12
N LEU A 99 -2.86 7.38 3.05
CA LEU A 99 -3.10 5.95 2.88
C LEU A 99 -2.42 5.49 1.59
N LEU A 100 -1.73 4.36 1.64
CA LEU A 100 -1.24 3.64 0.46
C LEU A 100 -1.68 2.18 0.58
N LEU A 101 -2.34 1.68 -0.46
CA LEU A 101 -2.78 0.31 -0.61
C LEU A 101 -1.93 -0.33 -1.70
N LEU A 102 -1.24 -1.42 -1.38
CA LEU A 102 -0.56 -2.25 -2.34
C LEU A 102 -1.31 -3.58 -2.44
N TYR A 103 -2.03 -3.79 -3.54
CA TYR A 103 -2.81 -4.99 -3.76
C TYR A 103 -1.95 -6.13 -4.28
N ASN A 104 -2.35 -7.34 -3.94
CA ASN A 104 -1.66 -8.58 -4.24
C ASN A 104 -0.20 -8.62 -3.73
N ILE A 105 0.08 -7.90 -2.66
CA ILE A 105 1.40 -7.74 -2.07
C ILE A 105 1.32 -8.05 -0.59
N ASP A 106 2.12 -9.02 -0.12
CA ASP A 106 2.37 -9.25 1.30
C ASP A 106 3.65 -8.51 1.72
N ALA A 107 3.45 -7.39 2.40
CA ALA A 107 4.49 -6.55 2.96
C ALA A 107 4.79 -6.85 4.44
N SER A 108 4.27 -7.93 5.02
CA SER A 108 4.41 -8.23 6.46
C SER A 108 5.85 -8.25 6.97
N ALA A 109 6.82 -8.52 6.09
CA ALA A 109 8.26 -8.44 6.40
C ALA A 109 8.73 -7.01 6.78
N PHE A 110 7.99 -5.97 6.40
CA PHE A 110 8.30 -4.57 6.68
C PHE A 110 7.64 -4.04 7.96
N GLN A 111 7.07 -4.93 8.79
CA GLN A 111 6.52 -4.54 10.08
C GLN A 111 7.60 -3.87 10.95
N ASN A 112 7.31 -2.67 11.45
CA ASN A 112 8.24 -1.82 12.21
C ASN A 112 9.47 -1.32 11.45
N HIS A 113 9.51 -1.46 10.11
CA HIS A 113 10.57 -0.86 9.32
C HIS A 113 10.46 0.67 9.37
N PRO A 114 11.56 1.42 9.64
CA PRO A 114 11.52 2.87 9.65
C PRO A 114 11.32 3.42 8.23
N GLY A 115 10.59 4.54 8.12
CA GLY A 115 10.32 5.25 6.86
C GLY A 115 9.30 6.35 7.08
N ARG A 116 8.97 7.13 6.04
CA ARG A 116 7.91 8.18 6.17
C ARG A 116 6.50 7.60 6.25
N MET A 117 6.33 6.36 5.81
CA MET A 117 5.10 5.58 6.00
C MET A 117 5.36 4.44 7.00
N THR A 118 4.30 3.94 7.59
CA THR A 118 4.32 2.78 8.48
C THR A 118 3.37 1.74 7.94
N LEU A 119 3.83 0.49 7.81
CA LEU A 119 2.96 -0.63 7.51
C LEU A 119 1.97 -0.78 8.66
N LEU A 120 0.69 -0.60 8.35
CA LEU A 120 -0.39 -0.83 9.30
C LEU A 120 -0.62 -2.34 9.47
N GLY A 121 -0.59 -3.08 8.36
CA GLY A 121 -0.74 -4.53 8.32
C GLY A 121 -1.11 -5.01 6.92
N THR A 122 -1.29 -6.32 6.81
CA THR A 122 -1.79 -7.01 5.62
C THR A 122 -3.18 -7.56 5.89
N TYR A 123 -4.10 -7.36 4.96
CA TYR A 123 -5.51 -7.72 5.12
C TYR A 123 -5.99 -8.50 3.90
N ALA A 124 -6.93 -9.42 4.13
CA ALA A 124 -7.66 -10.02 3.02
C ALA A 124 -8.61 -8.99 2.40
N TYR A 125 -8.77 -9.05 1.08
CA TYR A 125 -9.84 -8.35 0.38
C TYR A 125 -10.49 -9.30 -0.63
N SER A 126 -11.72 -8.99 -1.05
CA SER A 126 -12.38 -9.75 -2.11
C SER A 126 -12.43 -8.89 -3.37
N PRO A 127 -11.78 -9.28 -4.49
CA PRO A 127 -12.05 -8.65 -5.75
C PRO A 127 -13.50 -9.02 -6.11
N THR A 128 -14.42 -8.07 -5.96
CA THR A 128 -15.81 -8.30 -6.38
C THR A 128 -15.82 -8.55 -7.87
N THR A 129 -15.84 -9.81 -8.28
CA THR A 129 -16.36 -10.17 -9.59
C THR A 129 -17.80 -9.66 -9.60
N PRO A 130 -18.21 -8.80 -10.56
CA PRO A 130 -19.63 -8.55 -10.72
C PRO A 130 -20.29 -9.91 -10.91
N ASP A 131 -21.34 -10.17 -10.13
CA ASP A 131 -22.16 -11.36 -10.25
C ASP A 131 -22.84 -11.36 -11.63
N LEU A 132 -22.14 -11.89 -12.65
CA LEU A 132 -22.65 -11.97 -14.02
C LEU A 132 -23.85 -12.91 -14.13
N SER A 133 -24.18 -13.67 -13.07
CA SER A 133 -25.38 -14.53 -13.02
C SER A 133 -26.70 -13.74 -12.98
N ARG A 134 -26.64 -12.41 -12.77
CA ARG A 134 -27.81 -11.52 -12.88
C ARG A 134 -28.07 -10.97 -14.29
N TYR A 135 -27.19 -11.29 -15.24
CA TYR A 135 -27.27 -10.84 -16.63
C TYR A 135 -27.63 -11.97 -17.62
N TYR A 136 -28.02 -13.15 -17.14
CA TYR A 136 -28.51 -14.28 -17.94
C TYR A 136 -29.81 -14.87 -17.38
#